data_AF-A0A964MW59-F1
#
_entry.id   AF-A0A964MW59-F1
#
_cell.length_a   1.000
_cell.length_b   1.000
_cell.length_c   1.000
_cell.angle_alpha   90.00
_cell.angle_beta   90.00
_cell.angle_gamma   90.00
#
_symmetry.space_group_name_H-M   'P 1'
#
loop_
_entity.id
_entity.type
_entity.pdbx_description
1 polymer ?
#
loop_
_entity_poly.entity_id
_entity_poly.type
_entity_poly.pdbx_seq_one_letter_code
_entity_poly.pdbx_strand_id
1 'polypeptide(L)'
;MRLPITLLLITFGAGVALAETALGQSAAADRARLLTPTDPAFTTPAPAVSRVRLDTPKGPLVIEVIRAWAPLGADRFINLVRHGYYDDARLFRVRPATWVQFGIAGDPKVAQAWRHATFPDDPAGQSNVRGTVAFAFAVPNGRTTQVFINLRDNAATHDKEPFVPFGRVVEGIEAAGAFYSGYGEGLGGIRAGRQDAGFAEGNVFFDREFPKLDRIRTAVVNR
;
A
#
# COMPACT_ATOMS: atom_id res chain seq x y z
N MET A 1 13.81 -11.19 -68.06
CA MET A 1 13.95 -12.41 -67.23
C MET A 1 14.11 -11.95 -65.78
N ARG A 2 13.13 -12.21 -64.91
CA ARG A 2 13.06 -11.71 -63.52
C ARG A 2 13.96 -12.59 -62.61
N LEU A 3 14.73 -11.97 -61.72
CA LEU A 3 15.44 -12.61 -60.61
C LEU A 3 15.00 -11.95 -59.28
N PRO A 4 15.04 -12.68 -58.15
CA PRO A 4 14.03 -12.58 -57.10
C PRO A 4 14.44 -11.67 -55.92
N ILE A 5 13.44 -11.08 -55.29
CA ILE A 5 13.55 -10.37 -54.02
C ILE A 5 13.50 -11.42 -52.89
N THR A 6 14.61 -11.57 -52.15
CA THR A 6 14.66 -12.38 -50.93
C THR A 6 14.02 -11.58 -49.79
N LEU A 7 12.85 -12.01 -49.34
CA LEU A 7 12.18 -11.47 -48.14
C LEU A 7 12.81 -12.09 -46.89
N LEU A 8 13.55 -11.30 -46.12
CA LEU A 8 14.05 -11.68 -44.80
C LEU A 8 12.90 -11.56 -43.79
N LEU A 9 12.27 -12.68 -43.45
CA LEU A 9 11.32 -12.78 -42.34
C LEU A 9 12.10 -12.70 -41.03
N ILE A 10 12.07 -11.54 -40.38
CA ILE A 10 12.54 -11.37 -39.01
C ILE A 10 11.47 -11.98 -38.09
N THR A 11 11.71 -13.20 -37.61
CA THR A 11 10.89 -13.84 -36.58
C THR A 11 11.19 -13.23 -35.21
N PHE A 12 10.51 -12.14 -34.85
CA PHE A 12 10.30 -11.75 -33.45
C PHE A 12 8.92 -12.28 -33.04
N GLY A 13 8.83 -13.26 -32.12
CA GLY A 13 7.49 -13.63 -31.66
C GLY A 13 7.31 -14.70 -30.59
N ALA A 14 8.21 -15.69 -30.44
CA ALA A 14 7.94 -16.80 -29.50
C ALA A 14 8.50 -16.58 -28.09
N GLY A 15 9.71 -16.01 -27.96
CA GLY A 15 10.41 -15.90 -26.66
C GLY A 15 9.83 -14.85 -25.71
N VAL A 16 9.34 -13.72 -26.24
CA VAL A 16 8.77 -12.62 -25.44
C VAL A 16 7.41 -13.01 -24.85
N ALA A 17 6.54 -13.64 -25.65
CA ALA A 17 5.21 -14.08 -25.21
C ALA A 17 5.26 -15.13 -24.08
N LEU A 18 6.22 -16.05 -24.11
CA LEU A 18 6.40 -17.05 -23.06
C LEU A 18 6.88 -16.43 -21.73
N ALA A 19 7.77 -15.43 -21.79
CA ALA A 19 8.25 -14.73 -20.61
C ALA A 19 7.15 -13.85 -19.96
N GLU A 20 6.36 -13.15 -20.76
CA GLU A 20 5.21 -12.35 -20.28
C GLU A 20 4.13 -13.24 -19.65
N THR A 21 3.88 -14.41 -20.24
CA THR A 21 2.93 -15.40 -19.70
C THR A 21 3.41 -15.95 -18.35
N ALA A 22 4.70 -16.26 -18.21
CA ALA A 22 5.27 -16.75 -16.95
C ALA A 22 5.27 -15.68 -15.84
N LEU A 23 5.61 -14.43 -16.17
CA LEU A 23 5.55 -13.31 -15.21
C LEU A 23 4.10 -13.02 -14.77
N GLY A 24 3.14 -13.08 -15.70
CA GLY A 24 1.72 -12.92 -15.40
C GLY A 24 1.16 -14.02 -14.50
N GLN A 25 1.56 -15.27 -14.71
CA GLN A 25 1.18 -16.40 -13.85
C GLN A 25 1.78 -16.29 -12.44
N SER A 26 3.04 -15.86 -12.32
CA SER A 26 3.67 -15.61 -11.01
C SER A 26 2.94 -14.51 -10.23
N ALA A 27 2.63 -13.39 -10.88
CA ALA A 27 1.92 -12.28 -10.23
C ALA A 27 0.50 -12.65 -9.79
N ALA A 28 -0.21 -13.48 -10.57
CA ALA A 28 -1.52 -13.99 -10.20
C ALA A 28 -1.45 -14.94 -8.99
N ALA A 29 -0.46 -15.84 -8.97
CA ALA A 29 -0.22 -16.74 -7.85
C ALA A 29 0.14 -15.97 -6.56
N ASP A 30 0.97 -14.93 -6.66
CA ASP A 30 1.34 -14.10 -5.52
C ASP A 30 0.13 -13.32 -4.97
N ARG A 31 -0.72 -12.77 -5.85
CA ARG A 31 -1.98 -12.12 -5.41
C ARG A 31 -2.96 -13.10 -4.79
N ALA A 32 -3.02 -14.36 -5.24
CA ALA A 32 -3.93 -15.35 -4.66
C ALA A 32 -3.63 -15.62 -3.17
N ARG A 33 -2.36 -15.49 -2.75
CA ARG A 33 -1.96 -15.61 -1.33
C ARG A 33 -2.64 -14.57 -0.45
N LEU A 34 -3.03 -13.41 -0.97
CA LEU A 34 -3.73 -12.36 -0.22
C LEU A 34 -5.08 -12.82 0.34
N LEU A 35 -5.67 -13.91 -0.17
CA LEU A 35 -6.89 -14.48 0.38
C LEU A 35 -6.66 -15.31 1.66
N THR A 36 -5.40 -15.53 2.04
CA THR A 36 -5.02 -16.32 3.22
C THR A 36 -3.94 -15.58 4.02
N PRO A 37 -4.32 -14.68 4.95
CA PRO A 37 -3.35 -13.88 5.72
C PRO A 37 -2.39 -14.71 6.58
N THR A 38 -2.72 -15.98 6.83
CA THR A 38 -1.89 -16.96 7.55
C THR A 38 -0.89 -17.69 6.65
N ASP A 39 -0.86 -17.40 5.34
CA ASP A 39 0.13 -17.97 4.41
C ASP A 39 1.55 -17.63 4.92
N PRO A 40 2.47 -18.62 4.99
CA PRO A 40 3.85 -18.42 5.44
C PRO A 40 4.62 -17.34 4.67
N ALA A 41 4.22 -16.99 3.45
CA ALA A 41 4.81 -15.88 2.71
C ALA A 41 4.71 -14.54 3.46
N PHE A 42 3.71 -14.37 4.34
CA PHE A 42 3.53 -13.15 5.13
C PHE A 42 4.36 -13.10 6.42
N THR A 43 5.16 -14.13 6.74
CA THR A 43 6.04 -14.15 7.92
C THR A 43 7.51 -13.92 7.58
N THR A 44 7.82 -13.67 6.30
CA THR A 44 9.20 -13.42 5.85
C THR A 44 9.69 -12.07 6.38
N PRO A 45 10.84 -12.02 7.10
CA PRO A 45 11.40 -10.75 7.55
C PRO A 45 11.73 -9.83 6.37
N ALA A 46 11.42 -8.54 6.51
CA ALA A 46 11.89 -7.52 5.58
C ALA A 46 13.41 -7.35 5.68
N PRO A 47 14.08 -6.88 4.61
CA PRO A 47 15.43 -6.37 4.71
C PRO A 47 15.54 -5.24 5.75
N ALA A 48 16.76 -4.99 6.25
CA ALA A 48 17.02 -3.92 7.22
C ALA A 48 16.49 -2.55 6.75
N VAL A 49 16.69 -2.26 5.46
CA VAL A 49 16.13 -1.10 4.77
C VAL A 49 15.53 -1.57 3.46
N SER A 50 14.33 -1.10 3.13
CA SER A 50 13.66 -1.35 1.85
C SER A 50 13.06 -0.05 1.31
N ARG A 51 13.00 0.11 -0.01
CA ARG A 51 12.30 1.23 -0.63
C ARG A 51 11.03 0.75 -1.31
N VAL A 52 9.90 1.34 -0.95
CA VAL A 52 8.60 1.07 -1.57
C VAL A 52 8.19 2.26 -2.41
N ARG A 53 8.07 2.06 -3.71
CA ARG A 53 7.54 3.06 -4.64
C ARG A 53 6.03 2.88 -4.76
N LEU A 54 5.29 3.94 -4.48
CA LEU A 54 3.86 4.06 -4.77
C LEU A 54 3.69 4.94 -6.01
N ASP A 55 3.17 4.38 -7.09
CA ASP A 55 2.78 5.16 -8.26
C ASP A 55 1.37 5.71 -8.06
N THR A 56 1.19 7.02 -8.19
CA THR A 56 -0.09 7.68 -7.94
C THR A 56 -0.41 8.73 -9.00
N PRO A 57 -1.67 9.17 -9.14
CA PRO A 57 -2.06 10.24 -10.06
C PRO A 57 -1.37 11.59 -9.79
N LYS A 58 -0.87 11.83 -8.57
CA LYS A 58 -0.19 13.08 -8.18
C LYS A 58 1.33 13.02 -8.35
N GLY A 59 1.83 11.92 -8.90
CA GLY A 59 3.26 11.63 -9.01
C GLY A 59 3.66 10.46 -8.11
N PRO A 60 4.87 9.93 -8.29
CA PRO A 60 5.36 8.84 -7.46
C PRO A 60 5.76 9.32 -6.07
N LEU A 61 5.67 8.39 -5.12
CA LEU A 61 6.13 8.54 -3.74
C LEU A 61 7.02 7.35 -3.39
N VAL A 62 8.14 7.60 -2.72
CA VAL A 62 9.04 6.52 -2.24
C VAL A 62 9.07 6.55 -0.71
N ILE A 63 8.72 5.42 -0.10
CA ILE A 63 8.81 5.19 1.34
C ILE A 63 10.05 4.34 1.60
N GLU A 64 10.99 4.87 2.37
CA GLU A 64 12.08 4.11 2.97
C GLU A 64 11.58 3.45 4.26
N VAL A 65 11.42 2.13 4.21
CA VAL A 65 11.05 1.27 5.33
C VAL A 65 12.31 0.88 6.07
N ILE A 66 12.35 1.11 7.38
CA ILE A 66 13.51 0.86 8.23
C ILE A 66 13.09 -0.16 9.29
N ARG A 67 13.45 -1.42 9.08
CA ARG A 67 12.98 -2.53 9.94
C ARG A 67 13.37 -2.37 11.40
N ALA A 68 14.51 -1.73 11.67
CA ALA A 68 14.96 -1.45 13.03
C ALA A 68 14.05 -0.48 13.82
N TRP A 69 13.21 0.31 13.14
CA TRP A 69 12.30 1.26 13.78
C TRP A 69 11.04 0.59 14.33
N ALA A 70 10.49 -0.37 13.59
CA ALA A 70 9.28 -1.11 13.94
C ALA A 70 9.28 -2.44 13.14
N PRO A 71 9.96 -3.49 13.63
CA PRO A 71 10.15 -4.72 12.86
C PRO A 71 8.85 -5.40 12.46
N LEU A 72 7.83 -5.44 13.32
CA LEU A 72 6.56 -6.10 13.00
C LEU A 72 5.79 -5.33 11.92
N GLY A 73 5.72 -4.00 12.05
CA GLY A 73 5.11 -3.12 11.06
C GLY A 73 5.84 -3.14 9.72
N ALA A 74 7.18 -3.10 9.74
CA ALA A 74 8.00 -3.17 8.53
C ALA A 74 7.81 -4.51 7.78
N ASP A 75 7.85 -5.63 8.51
CA ASP A 75 7.63 -6.97 7.95
C ASP A 75 6.22 -7.08 7.35
N ARG A 76 5.20 -6.61 8.08
CA ARG A 76 3.81 -6.57 7.60
C ARG A 76 3.69 -5.76 6.31
N PHE A 77 4.17 -4.52 6.30
CA PHE A 77 4.02 -3.63 5.16
C PHE A 77 4.74 -4.17 3.92
N ILE A 78 5.99 -4.62 4.06
CA ILE A 78 6.77 -5.15 2.94
C ILE A 78 6.15 -6.42 2.36
N ASN A 79 5.67 -7.34 3.20
CA ASN A 79 5.03 -8.56 2.70
C ASN A 79 3.70 -8.26 2.00
N LEU A 80 2.90 -7.30 2.49
CA LEU A 80 1.69 -6.86 1.79
C LEU A 80 2.01 -6.24 0.42
N VAL A 81 3.03 -5.39 0.34
CA VAL A 81 3.47 -4.77 -0.92
C VAL A 81 3.97 -5.82 -1.92
N ARG A 82 4.80 -6.78 -1.48
CA ARG A 82 5.33 -7.85 -2.35
C ARG A 82 4.25 -8.66 -3.07
N HIS A 83 3.08 -8.79 -2.45
CA HIS A 83 1.96 -9.56 -2.99
C HIS A 83 0.87 -8.67 -3.62
N GLY A 84 1.14 -7.37 -3.80
CA GLY A 84 0.24 -6.44 -4.49
C GLY A 84 -0.99 -5.99 -3.68
N TYR A 85 -0.96 -6.07 -2.35
CA TYR A 85 -2.11 -5.71 -1.50
C TYR A 85 -2.58 -4.26 -1.70
N TYR A 86 -1.64 -3.34 -1.87
CA TYR A 86 -1.92 -1.90 -1.98
C TYR A 86 -2.19 -1.45 -3.42
N ASP A 87 -2.16 -2.36 -4.40
CA ASP A 87 -2.50 -2.02 -5.79
C ASP A 87 -3.98 -1.64 -5.89
N ASP A 88 -4.26 -0.56 -6.63
CA ASP A 88 -5.58 0.07 -6.76
C ASP A 88 -6.23 0.47 -5.41
N ALA A 89 -5.49 0.52 -4.30
CA ALA A 89 -6.04 0.94 -3.00
C ALA A 89 -6.33 2.44 -2.97
N ARG A 90 -7.46 2.84 -2.38
CA ARG A 90 -7.87 4.25 -2.28
C ARG A 90 -7.19 4.96 -1.11
N LEU A 91 -6.84 6.22 -1.32
CA LEU A 91 -6.38 7.13 -0.27
C LEU A 91 -7.60 7.74 0.42
N PHE A 92 -8.33 6.90 1.17
CA PHE A 92 -9.72 7.14 1.56
C PHE A 92 -9.93 8.20 2.64
N ARG A 93 -8.87 8.64 3.33
CA ARG A 93 -8.95 9.69 4.36
C ARG A 93 -7.74 10.60 4.27
N VAL A 94 -7.96 11.77 3.68
CA VAL A 94 -6.94 12.80 3.49
C VAL A 94 -7.32 14.00 4.35
N ARG A 95 -6.51 14.30 5.36
CA ARG A 95 -6.68 15.48 6.19
C ARG A 95 -5.62 16.51 5.79
N PRO A 96 -5.99 17.63 5.14
CA PRO A 96 -5.06 18.59 4.57
C PRO A 96 -3.95 18.98 5.55
N ALA A 97 -2.71 18.98 5.06
CA ALA A 97 -1.51 19.34 5.82
C ALA A 97 -1.33 18.58 7.16
N THR A 98 -2.07 17.49 7.40
CA THR A 98 -2.04 16.75 8.67
C THR A 98 -1.56 15.32 8.44
N TRP A 99 -2.32 14.52 7.67
CA TRP A 99 -1.95 13.16 7.29
C TRP A 99 -2.78 12.67 6.11
N VAL A 100 -2.34 11.56 5.51
CA VAL A 100 -3.07 10.78 4.51
C VAL A 100 -3.14 9.34 4.98
N GLN A 101 -4.31 8.73 4.96
CA GLN A 101 -4.52 7.34 5.36
C GLN A 101 -5.07 6.50 4.20
N PHE A 102 -4.55 5.27 4.08
CA PHE A 102 -4.91 4.28 3.08
C PHE A 102 -4.76 2.85 3.64
N GLY A 103 -5.01 1.83 2.82
CA GLY A 103 -4.75 0.43 3.18
C GLY A 103 -5.98 -0.42 3.47
N ILE A 104 -7.15 -0.02 2.97
CA ILE A 104 -8.24 -0.95 2.66
C ILE A 104 -7.99 -1.43 1.22
N ALA A 105 -7.88 -2.75 1.03
CA ALA A 105 -7.66 -3.32 -0.29
C ALA A 105 -8.81 -2.99 -1.24
N GLY A 106 -8.49 -2.78 -2.52
CA GLY A 106 -9.51 -2.49 -3.54
C GLY A 106 -10.41 -3.68 -3.85
N ASP A 107 -9.89 -4.91 -3.74
CA ASP A 107 -10.68 -6.14 -3.84
C ASP A 107 -11.37 -6.43 -2.50
N PRO A 108 -12.72 -6.51 -2.45
CA PRO A 108 -13.45 -6.77 -1.22
C PRO A 108 -13.11 -8.12 -0.57
N LYS A 109 -12.79 -9.17 -1.35
CA LYS A 109 -12.41 -10.48 -0.79
C LYS A 109 -11.11 -10.38 -0.02
N VAL A 110 -10.12 -9.67 -0.59
CA VAL A 110 -8.85 -9.39 0.08
C VAL A 110 -9.08 -8.47 1.28
N ALA A 111 -9.87 -7.42 1.14
CA ALA A 111 -10.17 -6.50 2.23
C ALA A 111 -10.78 -7.27 3.44
N GLN A 112 -11.74 -8.16 3.21
CA GLN A 112 -12.35 -8.99 4.24
C GLN A 112 -11.35 -9.96 4.88
N ALA A 113 -10.55 -10.68 4.08
CA ALA A 113 -9.57 -11.62 4.60
C ALA A 113 -8.62 -10.94 5.61
N TRP A 114 -8.20 -9.72 5.31
CA TRP A 114 -7.25 -8.98 6.13
C TRP A 114 -7.87 -8.13 7.26
N ARG A 115 -9.19 -7.94 7.26
CA ARG A 115 -9.90 -7.05 8.18
C ARG A 115 -9.68 -7.38 9.65
N HIS A 116 -9.50 -8.66 9.96
CA HIS A 116 -9.30 -9.18 11.31
C HIS A 116 -7.94 -9.88 11.49
N ALA A 117 -7.08 -9.82 10.47
CA ALA A 117 -5.73 -10.38 10.53
C ALA A 117 -4.81 -9.43 11.28
N THR A 118 -4.89 -9.46 12.61
CA THR A 118 -4.17 -8.52 13.47
C THR A 118 -2.71 -8.91 13.68
N PHE A 119 -1.88 -7.93 14.08
CA PHE A 119 -0.55 -8.16 14.62
C PHE A 119 -0.27 -7.24 15.83
N PRO A 120 0.66 -7.64 16.73
CA PRO A 120 1.01 -6.87 17.93
C PRO A 120 1.66 -5.52 17.61
N ASP A 121 1.75 -4.69 18.65
CA ASP A 121 2.42 -3.38 18.55
C ASP A 121 3.94 -3.55 18.59
N ASP A 122 4.64 -2.78 17.76
CA ASP A 122 6.06 -2.54 17.97
C ASP A 122 6.27 -1.64 19.21
N PRO A 123 7.41 -1.73 19.90
CA PRO A 123 7.74 -0.80 20.98
C PRO A 123 7.87 0.62 20.44
N ALA A 124 7.51 1.61 21.26
CA ALA A 124 7.70 3.02 20.92
C ALA A 124 9.19 3.33 20.68
N GLY A 125 9.49 4.22 19.74
CA GLY A 125 10.87 4.58 19.42
C GLY A 125 10.98 5.85 18.57
N GLN A 126 10.44 5.83 17.36
CA GLN A 126 10.49 6.98 16.45
C GLN A 126 9.30 7.93 16.65
N SER A 127 9.55 9.24 16.49
CA SER A 127 8.51 10.26 16.59
C SER A 127 7.72 10.45 15.30
N ASN A 128 6.44 10.77 15.40
CA ASN A 128 5.51 11.02 14.30
C ASN A 128 5.69 12.41 13.67
N VAL A 129 6.87 12.65 13.10
CA VAL A 129 7.20 13.91 12.41
C VAL A 129 6.83 13.87 10.91
N ARG A 130 6.88 15.01 10.21
CA ARG A 130 6.53 15.08 8.77
C ARG A 130 7.30 14.03 7.97
N GLY A 131 6.58 13.32 7.11
CA GLY A 131 7.09 12.28 6.22
C GLY A 131 7.11 10.88 6.82
N THR A 132 6.99 10.73 8.14
CA THR A 132 6.94 9.38 8.76
C THR A 132 5.68 8.61 8.40
N VAL A 133 5.77 7.29 8.40
CA VAL A 133 4.68 6.36 8.05
C VAL A 133 4.48 5.37 9.18
N ALA A 134 3.24 5.22 9.65
CA ALA A 134 2.87 4.33 10.74
C ALA A 134 1.55 3.61 10.44
N PHE A 135 1.30 2.47 11.11
CA PHE A 135 0.03 1.77 11.03
C PHE A 135 -1.06 2.48 11.84
N ALA A 136 -2.24 2.59 11.25
CA ALA A 136 -3.44 2.99 11.98
C ALA A 136 -4.00 1.79 12.77
N PHE A 137 -4.68 2.05 13.89
CA PHE A 137 -5.28 0.99 14.72
C PHE A 137 -6.57 1.47 15.40
N ALA A 138 -7.43 0.52 15.79
CA ALA A 138 -8.59 0.79 16.66
C ALA A 138 -8.24 0.58 18.13
N VAL A 139 -7.62 -0.57 18.43
CA VAL A 139 -7.28 -1.03 19.78
C VAL A 139 -5.79 -1.44 19.84
N PRO A 140 -5.13 -1.37 21.01
CA PRO A 140 -3.77 -1.90 21.17
C PRO A 140 -3.67 -3.36 20.72
N ASN A 141 -2.55 -3.74 20.12
CA ASN A 141 -2.28 -5.06 19.52
C ASN A 141 -3.27 -5.48 18.42
N GLY A 142 -3.95 -4.50 17.80
CA GLY A 142 -5.01 -4.71 16.83
C GLY A 142 -4.74 -4.08 15.45
N ARG A 143 -3.47 -3.91 15.05
CA ARG A 143 -3.13 -3.38 13.72
C ARG A 143 -3.38 -4.42 12.65
N THR A 144 -3.80 -3.97 11.46
CA THR A 144 -4.04 -4.86 10.32
C THR A 144 -3.22 -4.40 9.11
N THR A 145 -3.79 -3.53 8.27
CA THR A 145 -3.24 -3.19 6.95
C THR A 145 -3.25 -1.70 6.64
N GLN A 146 -4.04 -0.92 7.39
CA GLN A 146 -4.16 0.50 7.17
C GLN A 146 -2.95 1.25 7.72
N VAL A 147 -2.41 2.14 6.91
CA VAL A 147 -1.27 3.00 7.26
C VAL A 147 -1.59 4.45 6.98
N PHE A 148 -0.87 5.35 7.61
CA PHE A 148 -0.94 6.77 7.32
C PHE A 148 0.45 7.39 7.16
N ILE A 149 0.51 8.44 6.34
CA ILE A 149 1.68 9.28 6.12
C ILE A 149 1.45 10.59 6.86
N ASN A 150 2.37 10.95 7.75
CA ASN A 150 2.37 12.24 8.42
C ASN A 150 2.73 13.36 7.42
N LEU A 151 1.85 14.35 7.24
CA LEU A 151 2.11 15.52 6.40
C LEU A 151 2.61 16.72 7.21
N ARG A 152 2.71 16.60 8.53
CA ARG A 152 3.32 17.60 9.41
C ARG A 152 3.93 16.90 10.62
N ASP A 153 4.50 17.68 11.53
CA ASP A 153 4.82 17.19 12.86
C ASP A 153 3.53 16.94 13.66
N ASN A 154 3.27 15.67 13.98
CA ASN A 154 2.14 15.22 14.78
C ASN A 154 2.58 14.61 16.13
N ALA A 155 3.87 14.71 16.50
CA ALA A 155 4.46 14.08 17.69
C ALA A 155 3.66 14.38 18.97
N ALA A 156 3.25 15.65 19.17
CA ALA A 156 2.49 16.08 20.35
C ALA A 156 1.16 15.33 20.60
N THR A 157 0.63 14.67 19.56
CA THR A 157 -0.60 13.87 19.62
C THR A 157 -0.33 12.38 19.42
N HIS A 158 0.44 12.01 18.39
CA HIS A 158 0.58 10.63 17.98
C HIS A 158 1.61 9.87 18.80
N ASP A 159 2.63 10.53 19.36
CA ASP A 159 3.63 9.85 20.20
C ASP A 159 3.08 9.51 21.60
N LYS A 160 1.89 10.03 21.95
CA LYS A 160 1.14 9.66 23.16
C LYS A 160 0.29 8.39 22.97
N GLU A 161 0.15 7.95 21.72
CA GLU A 161 -0.52 6.72 21.34
C GLU A 161 0.53 5.77 20.73
N PRO A 162 0.27 4.46 20.63
CA PRO A 162 1.25 3.52 20.08
C PRO A 162 1.42 3.64 18.54
N PHE A 163 1.24 4.81 17.92
CA PHE A 163 1.55 5.00 16.50
C PHE A 163 3.07 4.95 16.28
N VAL A 164 3.62 3.75 16.05
CA VAL A 164 5.06 3.57 15.86
C VAL A 164 5.41 3.68 14.37
N PRO A 165 6.25 4.66 13.97
CA PRO A 165 6.73 4.75 12.60
C PRO A 165 7.61 3.57 12.22
N PHE A 166 7.32 2.97 11.06
CA PHE A 166 8.14 1.90 10.47
C PHE A 166 8.98 2.39 9.28
N GLY A 167 8.79 3.63 8.87
CA GLY A 167 9.50 4.21 7.73
C GLY A 167 9.18 5.68 7.54
N ARG A 168 9.70 6.23 6.44
CA ARG A 168 9.51 7.63 6.06
C ARG A 168 9.49 7.81 4.55
N VAL A 169 8.76 8.81 4.08
CA VAL A 169 8.79 9.27 2.69
C VAL A 169 10.12 9.95 2.42
N VAL A 170 10.85 9.46 1.44
CA VAL A 170 12.14 10.02 0.99
C VAL A 170 12.03 10.75 -0.36
N GLU A 171 10.99 10.45 -1.14
CA GLU A 171 10.68 11.14 -2.39
C GLU A 171 9.17 11.32 -2.52
N GLY A 172 8.73 12.46 -3.07
CA GLY A 172 7.32 12.68 -3.42
C GLY A 172 6.39 13.09 -2.27
N ILE A 173 6.90 13.61 -1.16
CA ILE A 173 6.03 14.09 -0.05
C ILE A 173 5.02 15.16 -0.50
N GLU A 174 5.38 15.97 -1.50
CA GLU A 174 4.46 16.95 -2.09
C GLU A 174 3.33 16.29 -2.89
N ALA A 175 3.57 15.13 -3.53
CA ALA A 175 2.52 14.34 -4.15
C ALA A 175 1.52 13.84 -3.09
N ALA A 176 2.01 13.42 -1.92
CA ALA A 176 1.14 13.06 -0.80
C ALA A 176 0.30 14.24 -0.28
N GLY A 177 0.90 15.44 -0.23
CA GLY A 177 0.19 16.66 0.14
C GLY A 177 -0.86 17.11 -0.88
N ALA A 178 -0.77 16.65 -2.13
CA ALA A 178 -1.64 17.06 -3.24
C ALA A 178 -2.83 16.11 -3.48
N PHE A 179 -2.99 15.04 -2.69
CA PHE A 179 -4.14 14.14 -2.83
C PHE A 179 -5.47 14.84 -2.56
N TYR A 180 -6.52 14.40 -3.25
CA TYR A 180 -7.85 14.98 -3.13
C TYR A 180 -8.37 14.86 -1.70
N SER A 181 -8.56 16.00 -1.05
CA SER A 181 -8.97 16.10 0.34
C SER A 181 -10.42 16.55 0.53
N GLY A 182 -11.19 16.70 -0.55
CA GLY A 182 -12.53 17.29 -0.50
C GLY A 182 -13.56 16.49 0.32
N TYR A 183 -13.30 15.20 0.57
CA TYR A 183 -14.12 14.37 1.46
C TYR A 183 -13.66 14.40 2.92
N GLY A 184 -12.47 14.93 3.19
CA GLY A 184 -11.88 15.07 4.53
C GLY A 184 -11.99 13.79 5.37
N GLU A 185 -12.77 13.89 6.44
CA GLU A 185 -13.01 12.84 7.43
C GLU A 185 -14.31 12.06 7.16
N GLY A 186 -14.88 12.11 5.96
CA GLY A 186 -16.18 11.52 5.62
C GLY A 186 -16.33 10.04 5.97
N LEU A 187 -15.30 9.23 5.68
CA LEU A 187 -15.22 7.82 6.10
C LEU A 187 -14.73 7.62 7.54
N GLY A 188 -14.11 8.65 8.11
CA GLY A 188 -13.45 8.60 9.41
C GLY A 188 -12.26 7.63 9.48
N GLY A 189 -11.57 7.66 10.62
CA GLY A 189 -10.58 6.65 10.97
C GLY A 189 -11.23 5.33 11.39
N ILE A 190 -10.41 4.33 11.69
CA ILE A 190 -10.85 2.97 12.06
C ILE A 190 -11.84 3.00 13.23
N ARG A 191 -11.61 3.88 14.22
CA ARG A 191 -12.46 4.03 15.41
C ARG A 191 -13.82 4.69 15.13
N ALA A 192 -14.04 5.25 13.94
CA ALA A 192 -15.31 5.91 13.61
C ALA A 192 -16.43 4.93 13.26
N GLY A 193 -16.13 3.65 13.00
CA GLY A 193 -17.14 2.63 12.69
C GLY A 193 -17.86 2.83 11.34
N ARG A 194 -17.29 3.61 10.42
CA ARG A 194 -17.90 3.95 9.11
C ARG A 194 -17.17 3.35 7.90
N GLN A 195 -16.26 2.42 8.13
CA GLN A 195 -15.44 1.81 7.07
C GLN A 195 -16.00 0.46 6.56
N ASP A 196 -17.12 -0.01 7.11
CA ASP A 196 -17.71 -1.33 6.82
C ASP A 196 -17.95 -1.56 5.33
N ALA A 197 -18.57 -0.59 4.65
CA ALA A 197 -18.84 -0.68 3.22
C ALA A 197 -17.54 -0.70 2.38
N GLY A 198 -16.50 0.03 2.81
CA GLY A 198 -15.18 -0.03 2.17
C GLY A 198 -14.55 -1.43 2.25
N PHE A 199 -14.77 -2.16 3.34
CA PHE A 199 -14.34 -3.55 3.45
C PHE A 199 -15.26 -4.54 2.72
N ALA A 200 -16.58 -4.30 2.72
CA ALA A 200 -17.57 -5.20 2.14
C ALA A 200 -17.59 -5.16 0.60
N GLU A 201 -17.42 -3.97 0.03
CA GLU A 201 -17.57 -3.73 -1.41
C GLU A 201 -16.26 -3.28 -2.08
N GLY A 202 -15.24 -2.89 -1.31
CA GLY A 202 -13.95 -2.45 -1.85
C GLY A 202 -14.09 -1.21 -2.73
N ASN A 203 -13.41 -1.24 -3.88
CA ASN A 203 -13.42 -0.12 -4.82
C ASN A 203 -14.78 0.15 -5.45
N VAL A 204 -15.71 -0.82 -5.51
CA VAL A 204 -17.08 -0.58 -6.01
C VAL A 204 -17.78 0.47 -5.16
N PHE A 205 -17.62 0.41 -3.84
CA PHE A 205 -18.16 1.41 -2.92
C PHE A 205 -17.43 2.74 -3.06
N PHE A 206 -16.09 2.74 -3.09
CA PHE A 206 -15.33 3.99 -3.19
C PHE A 206 -15.58 4.73 -4.50
N ASP A 207 -15.74 4.01 -5.61
CA ASP A 207 -16.00 4.64 -6.91
C ASP A 207 -17.43 5.21 -6.99
N ARG A 208 -18.39 4.62 -6.27
CA ARG A 208 -19.76 5.11 -6.17
C ARG A 208 -19.89 6.33 -5.25
N GLU A 209 -19.40 6.21 -4.01
CA GLU A 209 -19.63 7.21 -2.96
C GLU A 209 -18.54 8.30 -2.91
N PHE A 210 -17.33 7.96 -3.35
CA PHE A 210 -16.16 8.82 -3.27
C PHE A 210 -15.35 8.87 -4.59
N PRO A 211 -15.99 9.14 -5.75
CA PRO A 211 -15.39 9.02 -7.09
C PRO A 211 -14.13 9.86 -7.32
N LYS A 212 -13.89 10.89 -6.50
CA LYS A 212 -12.72 11.78 -6.61
C LYS A 212 -11.51 11.33 -5.79
N LEU A 213 -11.60 10.23 -5.04
CA LEU A 213 -10.45 9.74 -4.28
C LEU A 213 -9.31 9.38 -5.22
N ASP A 214 -8.12 9.86 -4.89
CA ASP A 214 -6.91 9.35 -5.48
C ASP A 214 -6.68 7.88 -5.06
N ARG A 215 -5.83 7.20 -5.81
CA ARG A 215 -5.49 5.79 -5.59
C ARG A 215 -3.99 5.55 -5.72
N ILE A 216 -3.52 4.49 -5.09
CA ILE A 216 -2.24 3.88 -5.40
C ILE A 216 -2.48 3.03 -6.65
N ARG A 217 -1.84 3.37 -7.78
CA ARG A 217 -1.95 2.58 -9.01
C ARG A 217 -1.22 1.24 -8.84
N THR A 218 0.02 1.32 -8.34
CA THR A 218 0.87 0.19 -8.02
C THR A 218 1.74 0.50 -6.81
N ALA A 219 2.04 -0.51 -6.00
CA ALA A 219 3.01 -0.45 -4.93
C ALA A 219 4.09 -1.52 -5.15
N VAL A 220 5.36 -1.12 -5.25
CA VAL A 220 6.46 -2.04 -5.57
C VAL A 220 7.62 -1.85 -4.59
N VAL A 221 8.17 -2.96 -4.10
CA VAL A 221 9.46 -2.94 -3.37
C VAL A 221 10.59 -2.85 -4.39
N ASN A 222 11.27 -1.71 -4.44
CA ASN A 222 12.49 -1.55 -5.22
C ASN A 222 13.62 -2.31 -4.54
N ARG A 223 14.34 -3.13 -5.31
CA ARG A 223 15.56 -3.82 -4.88
C ARG A 223 16.76 -2.89 -4.96
#